data_AF-A0A5J5HZ70-F1
#
_entry.id   AF-A0A5J5HZ70-F1
#
_cell.length_a   1.000
_cell.length_b   1.000
_cell.length_c   1.000
_cell.angle_alpha   90.00
_cell.angle_beta   90.00
_cell.angle_gamma   90.00
#
_symmetry.space_group_name_H-M   'P 1'
#
loop_
_entity.id
_entity.type
_entity.pdbx_description
1 polymer ?
#
loop_
_entity_poly.entity_id
_entity_poly.type
_entity_poly.pdbx_seq_one_letter_code
_entity_poly.pdbx_strand_id
1 'polypeptide(L)'
;MAAPISNDERSEHFAFCVQLFGGTTAFSRRLGIDERAIRRFINGERPISDGLLEDTAKALRLLIAEATTAEEQIAASLSAG
;
A
#
# COMPACT_ATOMS: atom_id res chain seq x y z
N MET A 1 -8.49 -14.20 19.33
CA MET A 1 -9.37 -13.22 18.67
C MET A 1 -8.67 -11.87 18.75
N ALA A 2 -8.18 -11.34 17.63
CA ALA A 2 -7.64 -9.98 17.62
C ALA A 2 -8.80 -9.01 17.89
N ALA A 3 -8.59 -8.01 18.74
CA ALA A 3 -9.58 -6.95 18.95
C ALA A 3 -9.92 -6.30 17.60
N PRO A 4 -11.17 -5.84 17.39
CA PRO A 4 -11.50 -5.11 16.17
C PRO A 4 -10.57 -3.90 16.06
N ILE A 5 -9.81 -3.85 14.97
CA ILE A 5 -8.87 -2.75 14.69
C ILE A 5 -9.68 -1.45 14.71
N SER A 6 -9.32 -0.53 15.60
CA SER A 6 -9.96 0.77 15.72
C SER A 6 -9.80 1.59 14.44
N ASN A 7 -10.66 2.57 14.24
CA ASN A 7 -10.60 3.40 13.03
C ASN A 7 -9.29 4.21 12.93
N ASP A 8 -8.69 4.51 14.09
CA ASP A 8 -7.40 5.19 14.20
C ASP A 8 -6.25 4.26 13.76
N GLU A 9 -6.18 3.05 14.31
CA GLU A 9 -5.21 2.02 13.90
C GLU A 9 -5.33 1.66 12.41
N ARG A 10 -6.55 1.64 11.85
CA ARG A 10 -6.76 1.46 10.41
C ARG A 10 -6.15 2.59 9.60
N SER A 11 -6.28 3.83 10.08
CA SER A 11 -5.74 5.03 9.42
C SER A 11 -4.22 5.06 9.47
N GLU A 12 -3.64 4.69 10.62
CA GLU A 12 -2.19 4.51 10.77
C GLU A 12 -1.64 3.41 9.84
N HIS A 13 -2.30 2.24 9.83
CA HIS A 13 -1.87 1.13 8.97
C HIS A 13 -1.96 1.50 7.49
N PHE A 14 -3.04 2.19 7.09
CA PHE A 14 -3.21 2.69 5.73
C PHE A 14 -2.15 3.74 5.39
N ALA A 15 -1.84 4.67 6.29
CA ALA A 15 -0.78 5.65 6.10
C ALA A 15 0.59 4.99 5.91
N PHE A 16 0.87 3.94 6.67
CA PHE A 16 2.08 3.14 6.52
C PHE A 16 2.14 2.46 5.14
N CYS A 17 1.05 1.83 4.68
CA CYS A 17 0.97 1.26 3.34
C CYS A 17 1.24 2.32 2.27
N VAL A 18 0.62 3.50 2.37
CA VAL A 18 0.83 4.61 1.43
C VAL A 18 2.31 4.99 1.34
N GLN A 19 3.03 5.03 2.46
CA GLN A 19 4.47 5.30 2.46
C GLN A 19 5.28 4.17 1.81
N LEU A 20 4.94 2.90 2.05
CA LEU A 20 5.59 1.75 1.38
C LEU A 20 5.49 1.82 -0.15
N PHE A 21 4.39 2.35 -0.69
CA PHE A 21 4.24 2.53 -2.13
C PHE A 21 5.03 3.73 -2.70
N GLY A 22 5.69 4.53 -1.85
CA GLY A 22 6.41 5.74 -2.25
C GLY A 22 5.63 7.04 -2.03
N GLY A 23 4.62 7.01 -1.13
CA GLY A 23 3.83 8.18 -0.75
C GLY A 23 2.51 8.32 -1.51
N THR A 24 1.78 9.41 -1.24
CA THR A 24 0.39 9.62 -1.68
C THR A 24 0.22 9.61 -3.20
N THR A 25 1.15 10.19 -3.94
CA THR A 25 1.07 10.28 -5.41
C THR A 25 1.26 8.92 -6.09
N ALA A 26 2.22 8.12 -5.62
CA ALA A 26 2.46 6.78 -6.15
C ALA A 26 1.29 5.85 -5.81
N PHE A 27 0.77 5.95 -4.58
CA PHE A 27 -0.40 5.21 -4.15
C PHE A 27 -1.68 5.56 -4.94
N SER A 28 -1.91 6.85 -5.17
CA SER A 28 -3.03 7.38 -5.96
C SER A 28 -3.08 6.76 -7.35
N ARG A 29 -1.92 6.69 -8.04
CA ARG A 29 -1.83 6.11 -9.38
C ARG A 29 -2.12 4.62 -9.40
N ARG A 30 -1.73 3.88 -8.36
CA ARG A 30 -1.91 2.42 -8.27
C ARG A 30 -3.36 2.02 -7.96
N LEU A 31 -4.00 2.67 -6.99
CA LEU A 31 -5.38 2.36 -6.63
C LEU A 31 -6.43 3.17 -7.39
N GLY A 32 -6.03 4.17 -8.18
CA GLY A 32 -6.95 5.08 -8.87
C GLY A 32 -7.75 5.96 -7.91
N ILE A 33 -7.21 6.21 -6.72
CA ILE A 33 -7.86 7.02 -5.67
C ILE A 33 -7.27 8.42 -5.69
N ASP A 34 -8.12 9.43 -5.62
CA ASP A 34 -7.70 10.83 -5.56
C ASP A 34 -6.79 11.11 -4.35
N GLU A 35 -5.71 11.88 -4.56
CA GLU A 35 -4.75 12.21 -3.50
C GLU A 35 -5.39 12.90 -2.29
N ARG A 36 -6.39 13.76 -2.52
CA ARG A 36 -7.12 14.41 -1.43
C ARG A 36 -7.92 13.38 -0.65
N ALA A 37 -8.54 12.40 -1.33
CA ALA A 37 -9.24 11.31 -0.65
C ALA A 37 -8.27 10.49 0.21
N ILE A 38 -7.07 10.16 -0.30
CA ILE A 38 -6.02 9.46 0.47
C ILE A 38 -5.64 10.25 1.74
N ARG A 39 -5.40 11.56 1.61
CA ARG A 39 -5.08 12.40 2.77
C ARG A 39 -6.20 12.42 3.81
N ARG A 40 -7.47 12.45 3.37
CA ARG A 40 -8.63 12.39 4.27
C ARG A 40 -8.73 11.07 5.04
N PHE A 41 -8.35 9.95 4.42
CA PHE A 41 -8.28 8.66 5.11
C PHE A 41 -7.14 8.63 6.12
N ILE A 42 -5.95 9.11 5.74
CA ILE A 42 -4.77 9.16 6.62
C ILE A 42 -5.02 10.05 7.85
N ASN A 43 -5.67 11.20 7.66
CA ASN A 43 -5.97 12.14 8.74
C ASN A 43 -7.16 11.70 9.62
N GLY A 44 -7.81 10.57 9.33
CA GLY A 44 -9.01 10.12 10.05
C GLY A 44 -10.27 10.95 9.77
N GLU A 45 -10.23 11.90 8.81
CA GLU A 45 -11.38 12.71 8.39
C GLU A 45 -12.46 11.87 7.69
N ARG A 46 -12.09 10.69 7.18
CA ARG A 46 -13.00 9.73 6.57
C ARG A 46 -12.67 8.32 7.06
N PRO A 47 -13.67 7.52 7.48
CA PRO A 47 -13.43 6.14 7.88
C PRO A 47 -12.93 5.29 6.71
N ILE A 48 -12.06 4.34 7.02
CA ILE A 48 -11.51 3.39 6.06
C ILE A 48 -12.37 2.14 6.04
N SER A 49 -13.02 1.90 4.90
CA SER A 49 -13.81 0.69 4.65
C SER A 49 -12.92 -0.54 4.51
N ASP A 50 -13.45 -1.71 4.87
CA ASP A 50 -12.75 -3.00 4.71
C ASP A 50 -12.31 -3.24 3.26
N GLY A 51 -13.17 -2.94 2.27
CA GLY A 51 -12.82 -3.11 0.85
C GLY A 51 -11.59 -2.29 0.41
N LEU A 52 -11.38 -1.09 0.99
CA LEU A 52 -10.20 -0.28 0.71
C LEU A 52 -8.93 -0.94 1.25
N LEU A 53 -9.00 -1.56 2.43
CA LEU A 53 -7.88 -2.31 3.00
C LEU A 53 -7.60 -3.60 2.22
N GLU A 54 -8.65 -4.29 1.77
CA GLU A 54 -8.51 -5.47 0.91
C GLU A 54 -7.84 -5.12 -0.43
N ASP A 55 -8.24 -4.03 -1.07
CA ASP A 55 -7.64 -3.57 -2.31
C ASP A 55 -6.20 -3.08 -2.11
N THR A 56 -5.93 -2.42 -0.98
CA THR A 56 -4.57 -2.07 -0.56
C THR A 56 -3.71 -3.32 -0.38
N ALA A 57 -4.24 -4.37 0.25
CA ALA A 57 -3.53 -5.64 0.42
C ALA A 57 -3.25 -6.35 -0.91
N LYS A 58 -4.19 -6.30 -1.87
CA LYS A 58 -3.97 -6.82 -3.23
C LYS A 58 -2.85 -6.06 -3.94
N ALA A 59 -2.87 -4.72 -3.86
CA ALA A 59 -1.82 -3.89 -4.46
C ALA A 59 -0.45 -4.19 -3.83
N LEU A 60 -0.38 -4.47 -2.53
CA LEU A 60 0.88 -4.83 -1.86
C LEU A 60 1.42 -6.16 -2.37
N ARG A 61 0.54 -7.16 -2.58
CA ARG A 61 0.96 -8.43 -3.18
C ARG A 61 1.50 -8.27 -4.60
N LEU A 62 0.93 -7.35 -5.39
CA LEU A 62 1.46 -7.02 -6.72
C LEU A 62 2.83 -6.35 -6.62
N LEU A 63 3.01 -5.41 -5.68
CA LEU A 63 4.30 -4.78 -5.42
C LEU A 63 5.37 -5.81 -5.03
N ILE A 64 5.02 -6.79 -4.19
CA ILE A 64 5.93 -7.89 -3.82
C ILE A 64 6.33 -8.68 -5.06
N ALA A 65 5.38 -9.05 -5.93
CA ALA A 65 5.68 -9.77 -7.16
C ALA A 65 6.61 -8.97 -8.09
N GLU A 66 6.33 -7.69 -8.30
CA GLU A 66 7.18 -6.78 -9.09
C GLU A 66 8.60 -6.70 -8.49
N ALA A 67 8.70 -6.54 -7.17
CA ALA A 67 9.98 -6.45 -6.48
C ALA A 67 10.78 -7.74 -6.55
N THR A 68 10.13 -8.90 -6.39
CA THR A 68 10.78 -10.22 -6.53
C THR A 68 11.28 -10.43 -7.96
N THR A 69 10.49 -10.12 -8.98
CA THR A 69 10.96 -10.22 -10.37
C THR A 69 12.15 -9.30 -10.65
N ALA A 70 12.14 -8.07 -10.12
CA ALA A 70 13.27 -7.16 -10.27
C ALA A 70 14.53 -7.68 -9.56
N GLU A 71 14.37 -8.24 -8.36
CA GLU A 71 15.47 -8.87 -7.61
C GLU A 71 16.06 -10.05 -8.38
N GLU A 72 15.24 -10.96 -8.89
CA GLU A 72 15.67 -12.11 -9.70
C GLU A 72 16.45 -11.67 -10.95
N GLN A 73 15.99 -10.63 -11.65
CA GLN A 73 16.68 -10.09 -12.83
C GLN A 73 18.06 -9.52 -12.49
N ILE A 74 18.17 -8.81 -11.37
CA ILE A 74 19.44 -8.27 -10.87
C ILE A 74 20.38 -9.42 -10.51
N ALA A 75 19.90 -10.41 -9.75
CA ALA A 75 20.69 -11.57 -9.34
C ALA A 75 21.20 -12.38 -10.56
N ALA A 76 20.33 -12.62 -11.55
CA ALA A 76 20.70 -13.28 -12.80
C ALA A 76 21.77 -12.48 -13.58
N SER A 77 21.63 -11.16 -13.64
CA SER A 77 22.60 -10.29 -14.32
C SER A 77 23.97 -10.30 -13.63
N LEU A 78 24.00 -10.33 -12.29
CA LEU A 78 25.23 -10.37 -11.51
C LEU A 78 25.92 -11.74 -11.52
N SER A 79 25.17 -12.84 -11.67
CA SER A 79 25.73 -14.20 -11.78
C SER A 79 26.23 -14.54 -13.19
N ALA A 80 25.85 -13.76 -14.21
CA ALA A 80 26.23 -13.98 -15.60
C ALA A 80 27.48 -13.21 -16.05
N GLY A 81 28.02 -12.33 -15.20
CA GLY A 81 29.29 -11.61 -15.39
C GLY A 81 30.41 -12.22 -14.57
#